data_AF-A0A954P673-F1
#
_entry.id   AF-A0A954P673-F1
#
_cell.length_a   1.000
_cell.length_b   1.000
_cell.length_c   1.000
_cell.angle_alpha   90.00
_cell.angle_beta   90.00
_cell.angle_gamma   90.00
#
_symmetry.space_group_name_H-M   'P 1'
#
loop_
_entity.id
_entity.type
_entity.pdbx_description
1 polymer ?
#
loop_
_entity_poly.entity_id
_entity_poly.type
_entity_poly.pdbx_seq_one_letter_code
_entity_poly.pdbx_strand_id
1 'polypeptide(L)'
;MPQLTLPVHPGLRTSTRLGWLLEDRPSESSPGLRDWAVIGLAGVGAAAASTFLDFSLRVPGHAILRVILPVMAGLALVPRRGAGTAIGTVALLTGIGFRAGGLTGGELGLGALTSLAATGPLLDWTLRRVSGGWRLYLACGLAGLVSNVLALVVRGAAKWYGLEHAGARSLARWLPQAAVTYVLCGLVAGLVCSALWFGTRRAETPPAAEAE
;
A
#
# COMPACT_ATOMS: atom_id res chain seq x y z
N MET A 1 18.22 -18.24 -15.29
CA MET A 1 17.54 -17.58 -14.15
C MET A 1 16.04 -17.73 -14.38
N PRO A 2 15.26 -18.26 -13.41
CA PRO A 2 13.80 -18.38 -13.56
C PRO A 2 13.21 -16.99 -13.80
N GLN A 3 12.52 -16.80 -14.93
CA GLN A 3 11.85 -15.54 -15.23
C GLN A 3 10.71 -15.35 -14.23
N LEU A 4 10.77 -14.26 -13.47
CA LEU A 4 9.77 -13.96 -12.45
C LEU A 4 8.48 -13.49 -13.14
N THR A 5 7.46 -14.34 -13.20
CA THR A 5 6.20 -14.04 -13.87
C THR A 5 5.26 -13.29 -12.94
N LEU A 6 4.82 -12.10 -13.36
CA LEU A 6 3.83 -11.28 -12.63
C LEU A 6 2.58 -11.19 -13.50
N PRO A 7 1.63 -12.14 -13.37
CA PRO A 7 0.46 -12.19 -14.24
C PRO A 7 -0.42 -10.96 -14.05
N VAL A 8 -1.01 -10.47 -15.14
CA VAL A 8 -1.92 -9.33 -15.14
C VAL A 8 -3.14 -9.64 -14.25
N HIS A 9 -3.52 -8.68 -13.43
CA HIS A 9 -4.68 -8.77 -12.56
C HIS A 9 -5.89 -8.13 -13.25
N PRO A 10 -6.89 -8.92 -13.71
CA PRO A 10 -7.97 -8.40 -14.56
C PRO A 10 -8.77 -7.30 -13.87
N GLY A 11 -9.12 -7.50 -12.59
CA GLY A 11 -9.90 -6.52 -11.84
C GLY A 11 -9.20 -5.19 -11.58
N LEU A 12 -7.86 -5.17 -11.48
CA LEU A 12 -7.11 -3.92 -11.29
C LEU A 12 -6.94 -3.22 -12.64
N ARG A 13 -6.69 -3.97 -13.71
CA ARG A 13 -6.54 -3.44 -15.07
C ARG A 13 -7.81 -2.75 -15.55
N THR A 14 -8.98 -3.33 -15.31
CA THR A 14 -10.26 -2.75 -15.73
C THR A 14 -10.73 -1.61 -14.82
N SER A 15 -10.35 -1.65 -13.54
CA SER A 15 -10.80 -0.66 -12.56
C SER A 15 -9.86 0.55 -12.44
N THR A 16 -8.64 0.52 -12.98
CA THR A 16 -7.70 1.64 -12.86
C THR A 16 -8.20 2.88 -13.60
N ARG A 17 -8.14 4.05 -12.94
CA ARG A 17 -8.42 5.35 -13.58
C ARG A 17 -7.33 5.78 -14.55
N LEU A 18 -6.17 5.14 -14.47
CA LEU A 18 -5.02 5.38 -15.32
C LEU A 18 -5.00 4.44 -16.55
N GLY A 19 -6.17 3.90 -16.92
CA GLY A 19 -6.29 2.95 -18.04
C GLY A 19 -5.73 3.49 -19.37
N TRP A 20 -5.80 4.80 -19.59
CA TRP A 20 -5.24 5.47 -20.76
C TRP A 20 -3.70 5.33 -20.87
N LEU A 21 -2.99 5.16 -19.76
CA LEU A 21 -1.54 4.86 -19.75
C LEU A 21 -1.21 3.38 -20.01
N LEU A 22 -2.23 2.53 -20.06
CA LEU A 22 -2.12 1.08 -20.18
C LEU A 22 -2.64 0.54 -21.52
N GLU A 23 -3.26 1.40 -22.34
CA GLU A 23 -3.97 1.01 -23.57
C GLU A 23 -3.00 0.40 -24.59
N ASP A 24 -1.81 0.98 -24.74
CA ASP A 24 -0.77 0.49 -25.64
C ASP A 24 0.06 -0.69 -25.09
N ARG A 25 -0.26 -1.20 -23.88
CA ARG A 25 0.55 -2.25 -23.25
C ARG A 25 0.13 -3.65 -23.69
N PRO A 26 1.03 -4.42 -24.33
CA PRO A 26 0.75 -5.80 -24.68
C PRO A 26 0.46 -6.61 -23.39
N SER A 27 -0.50 -7.52 -23.48
CA SER A 27 -0.92 -8.37 -22.34
C SER A 27 0.07 -9.50 -22.04
N GLU A 28 1.36 -9.18 -22.05
CA GLU A 28 2.42 -10.14 -21.80
C GLU A 28 2.43 -10.61 -20.34
N SER A 29 2.69 -11.90 -20.16
CA SER A 29 2.83 -12.55 -18.85
C SER A 29 4.04 -12.04 -18.06
N SER A 30 5.06 -11.52 -18.76
CA SER A 30 6.28 -11.01 -18.16
C SER A 30 6.24 -9.49 -17.97
N PRO A 31 6.70 -8.97 -16.81
CA PRO A 31 6.84 -7.53 -16.59
C PRO A 31 7.99 -6.96 -17.44
N GLY A 32 7.69 -5.94 -18.23
CA GLY A 32 8.71 -5.22 -19.00
C GLY A 32 9.57 -4.30 -18.11
N LEU A 33 10.64 -3.73 -18.67
CA LEU A 33 11.52 -2.79 -17.95
C LEU A 33 10.75 -1.60 -17.34
N ARG A 34 9.75 -1.09 -18.05
CA ARG A 34 8.89 0.01 -17.57
C ARG A 34 8.07 -0.39 -16.34
N ASP A 35 7.52 -1.61 -16.32
CA ASP A 35 6.77 -2.11 -15.16
C ASP A 35 7.69 -2.19 -13.93
N TRP A 36 8.91 -2.70 -14.11
CA TRP A 36 9.92 -2.72 -13.05
C TRP A 36 10.35 -1.33 -12.59
N ALA A 37 10.53 -0.38 -13.51
CA ALA A 37 10.85 1.01 -13.18
C ALA A 37 9.73 1.64 -12.33
N VAL A 38 8.46 1.45 -12.71
CA VAL A 38 7.32 1.97 -11.93
C VAL A 38 7.22 1.29 -10.57
N ILE A 39 7.41 -0.04 -10.48
CA ILE A 39 7.44 -0.77 -9.20
C ILE A 39 8.55 -0.20 -8.29
N GLY A 40 9.75 -0.01 -8.84
CA GLY A 40 10.89 0.55 -8.13
C GLY A 40 10.62 1.97 -7.63
N LEU A 41 10.15 2.85 -8.52
CA LEU A 41 9.82 4.24 -8.19
C LEU A 41 8.69 4.34 -7.16
N ALA A 42 7.66 3.50 -7.25
CA ALA A 42 6.59 3.46 -6.25
C ALA A 42 7.11 3.02 -4.88
N GLY A 43 8.02 2.05 -4.84
CA GLY A 43 8.65 1.59 -3.60
C GLY A 43 9.53 2.66 -2.96
N VAL A 44 10.42 3.27 -3.75
CA VAL A 44 11.25 4.39 -3.31
C VAL A 44 10.39 5.57 -2.87
N GLY A 45 9.33 5.88 -3.62
CA GLY A 45 8.36 6.92 -3.30
C GLY A 45 7.64 6.66 -1.97
N ALA A 46 7.25 5.42 -1.69
CA ALA A 46 6.65 5.03 -0.41
C ALA A 46 7.63 5.23 0.77
N ALA A 47 8.90 4.83 0.60
CA ALA A 47 9.93 5.02 1.60
C ALA A 47 10.24 6.52 1.84
N ALA A 48 10.36 7.29 0.76
CA ALA A 48 10.61 8.73 0.80
C ALA A 48 9.43 9.48 1.43
N ALA A 49 8.20 9.17 1.02
CA ALA A 49 6.99 9.75 1.60
C ALA A 49 6.90 9.45 3.11
N SER A 50 7.19 8.21 3.51
CA SER A 50 7.19 7.81 4.92
C SER A 50 8.23 8.57 5.75
N THR A 51 9.39 8.84 5.14
CA THR A 51 10.53 9.50 5.79
C THR A 51 10.41 11.02 5.85
N PHE A 52 10.07 11.66 4.73
CA PHE A 52 10.22 13.11 4.56
C PHE A 52 8.92 13.90 4.61
N LEU A 53 7.76 13.24 4.44
CA LEU A 53 6.48 13.93 4.56
C LEU A 53 5.98 13.83 5.99
N ASP A 54 6.00 14.93 6.73
CA ASP A 54 5.25 15.04 7.96
C ASP A 54 3.89 15.71 7.70
N PHE A 55 2.81 14.96 7.89
CA PHE A 55 1.46 15.53 7.83
C PHE A 55 1.11 16.33 9.08
N SER A 56 1.97 16.34 10.11
CA SER A 56 1.75 16.95 11.43
C SER A 56 0.41 16.56 12.07
N LEU A 57 -0.18 15.45 11.60
CA LEU A 57 -1.37 14.84 12.17
C LEU A 57 -0.95 14.24 13.50
N ARG A 58 -1.31 14.90 14.60
CA ARG A 58 -1.03 14.45 15.99
C ARG A 58 -1.82 13.20 16.39
N VAL A 59 -2.14 12.34 15.43
CA VAL A 59 -2.96 11.14 15.53
C VAL A 59 -2.08 9.90 15.34
N PRO A 60 -2.04 8.95 16.29
CA PRO A 60 -1.29 7.71 16.14
C PRO A 60 -1.81 6.88 14.95
N GLY A 61 -0.90 6.30 14.16
CA GLY A 61 -1.26 5.40 13.06
C GLY A 61 -1.50 6.08 11.70
N HIS A 62 -1.29 7.39 11.59
CA HIS A 62 -1.44 8.09 10.30
C HIS A 62 -0.30 7.82 9.30
N ALA A 63 0.82 7.23 9.76
CA ALA A 63 1.99 6.94 8.90
C ALA A 63 1.63 6.03 7.71
N ILE A 64 0.61 5.17 7.85
CA ILE A 64 0.13 4.33 6.76
C ILE A 64 -0.30 5.13 5.53
N LEU A 65 -0.83 6.35 5.71
CA LEU A 65 -1.27 7.22 4.59
C LEU A 65 -0.11 7.52 3.64
N ARG A 66 1.10 7.73 4.18
CA ARG A 66 2.31 8.04 3.41
C ARG A 66 2.80 6.84 2.60
N VAL A 67 2.57 5.64 3.10
CA VAL A 67 3.02 4.38 2.49
C VAL A 67 2.02 3.88 1.45
N ILE A 68 0.74 3.80 1.82
CA ILE A 68 -0.28 3.17 0.99
C ILE A 68 -0.58 3.97 -0.27
N LEU A 69 -0.44 5.30 -0.23
CA LEU A 69 -0.73 6.16 -1.38
C LEU A 69 0.23 5.89 -2.56
N PRO A 70 1.58 5.94 -2.42
CA PRO A 70 2.50 5.56 -3.50
C PRO A 70 2.38 4.08 -3.90
N VAL A 71 2.15 3.18 -2.95
CA VAL A 71 1.99 1.75 -3.24
C VAL A 71 0.77 1.50 -4.14
N MET A 72 -0.36 2.12 -3.82
CA MET A 72 -1.60 2.00 -4.61
C MET A 72 -1.47 2.67 -5.98
N ALA A 73 -0.77 3.79 -6.07
CA ALA A 73 -0.45 4.42 -7.35
C ALA A 73 0.39 3.49 -8.24
N GLY A 74 1.41 2.84 -7.67
CA GLY A 74 2.21 1.84 -8.36
C GLY A 74 1.38 0.65 -8.85
N LEU A 75 0.48 0.12 -8.01
CA LEU A 75 -0.45 -0.95 -8.39
C LEU A 75 -1.45 -0.52 -9.48
N ALA A 76 -1.89 0.73 -9.48
CA ALA A 76 -2.79 1.26 -10.51
C ALA A 76 -2.09 1.40 -11.87
N LEU A 77 -0.78 1.69 -11.87
CA LEU A 77 0.08 1.78 -13.06
C LEU A 77 0.66 0.44 -13.52
N VAL A 78 0.76 -0.54 -12.62
CA VAL A 78 1.24 -1.91 -12.89
C VAL A 78 0.25 -2.89 -12.25
N PRO A 79 -0.93 -3.11 -12.88
CA PRO A 79 -1.99 -3.95 -12.33
C PRO A 79 -1.67 -5.44 -12.49
N ARG A 80 -0.63 -5.92 -11.81
CA ARG A 80 -0.15 -7.30 -11.83
C ARG A 80 -0.21 -7.92 -10.44
N ARG A 81 -0.46 -9.23 -10.37
CA ARG A 81 -0.42 -9.98 -9.11
C ARG A 81 1.03 -10.07 -8.62
N GLY A 82 1.27 -9.74 -7.36
CA GLY A 82 2.63 -9.76 -6.78
C GLY A 82 3.36 -8.42 -6.90
N ALA A 83 2.83 -7.45 -7.66
CA ALA A 83 3.43 -6.14 -7.77
C ALA A 83 3.43 -5.41 -6.41
N GLY A 84 2.41 -5.61 -5.57
CA GLY A 84 2.35 -5.00 -4.24
C GLY A 84 3.52 -5.45 -3.37
N THR A 85 3.80 -6.74 -3.35
CA THR A 85 4.92 -7.36 -2.63
C THR A 85 6.26 -6.83 -3.15
N ALA A 86 6.43 -6.73 -4.47
CA ALA A 86 7.65 -6.19 -5.05
C ALA A 86 7.86 -4.71 -4.64
N ILE A 87 6.82 -3.88 -4.73
CA ILE A 87 6.84 -2.49 -4.28
C ILE A 87 7.19 -2.41 -2.79
N GLY A 88 6.54 -3.23 -1.95
CA GLY A 88 6.77 -3.27 -0.50
C GLY A 88 8.19 -3.69 -0.13
N THR A 89 8.76 -4.67 -0.84
CA THR A 89 10.16 -5.08 -0.66
C THR A 89 11.12 -3.94 -1.01
N VAL A 90 10.93 -3.28 -2.15
CA VAL A 90 11.75 -2.11 -2.52
C VAL A 90 11.60 -1.01 -1.46
N ALA A 91 10.37 -0.71 -1.06
CA ALA A 91 10.08 0.32 -0.06
C ALA A 91 10.75 0.03 1.30
N LEU A 92 10.72 -1.23 1.75
CA LEU A 92 11.38 -1.66 2.98
C LEU A 92 12.90 -1.52 2.87
N LEU A 93 13.50 -2.03 1.78
CA LEU A 93 14.95 -1.94 1.57
C LEU A 93 15.42 -0.49 1.50
N THR A 94 14.70 0.37 0.76
CA THR A 94 14.98 1.80 0.69
C THR A 94 14.83 2.47 2.06
N GLY A 95 13.77 2.16 2.82
CA GLY A 95 13.56 2.70 4.16
C GLY A 95 14.66 2.29 5.15
N ILE A 96 15.10 1.03 5.10
CA ILE A 96 16.25 0.55 5.88
C ILE A 96 17.52 1.29 5.46
N GLY A 97 17.75 1.47 4.16
CA GLY A 97 18.89 2.22 3.63
C GLY A 97 18.91 3.67 4.11
N PHE A 98 17.78 4.37 4.06
CA PHE A 98 17.67 5.73 4.59
C PHE A 98 17.98 5.79 6.09
N ARG A 99 17.46 4.82 6.86
CA ARG A 99 17.73 4.74 8.31
C ARG A 99 19.21 4.48 8.60
N ALA A 100 19.83 3.54 7.88
CA ALA A 100 21.24 3.21 8.05
C ALA A 100 22.17 4.35 7.61
N GLY A 101 21.79 5.11 6.58
CA GLY A 101 22.53 6.29 6.11
C GLY A 101 22.30 7.57 6.92
N GLY A 102 21.54 7.53 8.01
CA GLY A 102 21.27 8.71 8.85
C GLY A 102 20.36 9.77 8.23
N LEU A 103 19.74 9.48 7.08
CA LEU A 103 18.90 10.44 6.34
C LEU A 103 17.54 10.70 7.00
N THR A 104 17.15 9.86 7.97
CA THR A 104 15.82 9.90 8.60
C THR A 104 15.77 10.75 9.86
N GLY A 105 16.89 11.34 10.30
CA GLY A 105 16.95 12.06 11.58
C GLY A 105 16.55 11.23 12.81
N GLY A 106 16.50 9.89 12.68
CA GLY A 106 16.00 8.98 13.70
C GLY A 106 14.47 8.78 13.71
N GLU A 107 13.73 9.42 12.81
CA GLU A 107 12.26 9.49 12.87
C GLU A 107 11.53 8.32 12.21
N LEU A 108 12.23 7.48 11.44
CA LEU A 108 11.61 6.30 10.82
C LEU A 108 11.35 5.21 11.87
N GLY A 109 10.22 5.37 12.57
CA GLY A 109 9.81 4.49 13.65
C GLY A 109 9.43 3.08 13.18
N LEU A 110 9.43 2.14 14.12
CA LEU A 110 9.12 0.73 13.85
C LEU A 110 7.75 0.54 13.17
N GLY A 111 6.73 1.30 13.55
CA GLY A 111 5.41 1.23 12.91
C GLY A 111 5.42 1.61 11.42
N ALA A 112 6.29 2.54 11.01
CA ALA A 112 6.45 2.92 9.61
C ALA A 112 7.13 1.80 8.82
N LEU A 113 8.19 1.20 9.38
CA LEU A 113 8.86 0.03 8.78
C LEU A 113 7.93 -1.17 8.65
N THR A 114 7.13 -1.46 9.67
CA THR A 114 6.09 -2.51 9.60
C THR A 114 5.10 -2.22 8.49
N SER A 115 4.64 -0.98 8.36
CA SER A 115 3.71 -0.59 7.29
C SER A 115 4.34 -0.74 5.90
N LEU A 116 5.59 -0.30 5.71
CA LEU A 116 6.34 -0.47 4.45
C LEU A 116 6.46 -1.95 4.07
N ALA A 117 6.78 -2.81 5.03
CA ALA A 117 6.92 -4.25 4.82
C ALA A 117 5.58 -4.95 4.53
N ALA A 118 4.52 -4.60 5.27
CA ALA A 118 3.27 -5.36 5.28
C ALA A 118 2.26 -4.90 4.23
N THR A 119 2.21 -3.60 3.90
CA THR A 119 1.14 -3.03 3.04
C THR A 119 1.08 -3.71 1.67
N GLY A 120 2.23 -3.88 1.01
CA GLY A 120 2.33 -4.51 -0.30
C GLY A 120 1.83 -5.96 -0.33
N PRO A 121 2.40 -6.85 0.49
CA PRO A 121 1.94 -8.24 0.60
C PRO A 121 0.47 -8.39 0.99
N LEU A 122 -0.04 -7.54 1.89
CA LEU A 122 -1.44 -7.56 2.29
C LEU A 122 -2.38 -7.10 1.17
N LEU A 123 -1.99 -6.10 0.37
CA LEU A 123 -2.73 -5.71 -0.82
C LEU A 123 -2.76 -6.85 -1.84
N ASP A 124 -1.62 -7.48 -2.13
CA ASP A 124 -1.62 -8.65 -3.02
C ASP A 124 -2.51 -9.77 -2.48
N TRP A 125 -2.41 -10.08 -1.19
CA TRP A 125 -3.20 -11.14 -0.57
C TRP A 125 -4.71 -10.89 -0.63
N THR A 126 -5.14 -9.69 -0.25
CA THR A 126 -6.56 -9.31 -0.24
C THR A 126 -7.12 -9.17 -1.66
N LEU A 127 -6.33 -8.73 -2.63
CA LEU A 127 -6.77 -8.53 -4.01
C LEU A 127 -6.77 -9.82 -4.85
N ARG A 128 -6.01 -10.87 -4.47
CA ARG A 128 -5.87 -12.13 -5.24
C ARG A 128 -7.17 -12.70 -5.82
N ARG A 129 -8.30 -12.57 -5.11
CA ARG A 129 -9.62 -13.13 -5.48
C ARG A 129 -10.63 -12.07 -5.94
N VAL A 130 -10.24 -10.81 -6.04
CA VAL A 130 -11.15 -9.72 -6.37
C VAL A 130 -11.19 -9.51 -7.87
N SER A 131 -12.39 -9.53 -8.46
CA SER A 131 -12.59 -9.31 -9.90
C SER A 131 -12.86 -7.85 -10.28
N GLY A 132 -13.07 -6.96 -9.31
CA GLY A 132 -13.30 -5.52 -9.52
C GLY A 132 -14.47 -4.96 -8.70
N GLY A 133 -14.91 -3.75 -9.05
CA GLY A 133 -16.08 -3.10 -8.45
C GLY A 133 -15.92 -2.74 -6.97
N TRP A 134 -17.02 -2.72 -6.20
CA TRP A 134 -17.02 -2.35 -4.78
C TRP A 134 -16.14 -3.26 -3.90
N ARG A 135 -15.96 -4.53 -4.29
CA ARG A 135 -15.12 -5.51 -3.58
C ARG A 135 -13.64 -5.10 -3.56
N LEU A 136 -13.19 -4.34 -4.57
CA LEU A 136 -11.82 -3.80 -4.62
C LEU A 136 -11.59 -2.80 -3.49
N TYR A 137 -12.54 -1.89 -3.27
CA TYR A 137 -12.46 -0.90 -2.19
C TYR A 137 -12.43 -1.58 -0.83
N LEU A 138 -13.28 -2.59 -0.60
CA LEU A 138 -13.24 -3.37 0.63
C LEU A 138 -11.92 -4.10 0.83
N ALA A 139 -11.39 -4.74 -0.21
CA ALA A 139 -10.10 -5.43 -0.12
C ALA A 139 -8.96 -4.46 0.23
N CYS A 140 -8.92 -3.29 -0.41
CA CYS A 140 -7.93 -2.25 -0.08
C CYS A 140 -8.13 -1.67 1.33
N GLY A 141 -9.37 -1.44 1.75
CA GLY A 141 -9.70 -1.02 3.12
C GLY A 141 -9.25 -2.06 4.16
N LEU A 142 -9.50 -3.34 3.90
CA LEU A 142 -9.07 -4.45 4.75
C LEU A 142 -7.54 -4.57 4.80
N ALA A 143 -6.86 -4.45 3.66
CA ALA A 143 -5.39 -4.45 3.62
C ALA A 143 -4.80 -3.30 4.46
N GLY A 144 -5.36 -2.08 4.31
CA GLY A 144 -4.97 -0.93 5.11
C GLY A 144 -5.23 -1.14 6.62
N LEU A 145 -6.40 -1.67 6.98
CA LEU A 145 -6.74 -2.02 8.36
C LEU A 145 -5.74 -3.01 8.95
N VAL A 146 -5.55 -4.16 8.30
CA VAL A 146 -4.66 -5.22 8.80
C VAL A 146 -3.22 -4.72 8.90
N SER A 147 -2.74 -3.97 7.90
CA SER A 147 -1.40 -3.39 7.93
C SER A 147 -1.20 -2.45 9.11
N ASN A 148 -2.19 -1.60 9.39
CA ASN A 148 -2.07 -0.66 10.52
C ASN A 148 -2.22 -1.37 11.87
N VAL A 149 -3.07 -2.39 11.99
CA VAL A 149 -3.14 -3.22 13.20
C VAL A 149 -1.80 -3.92 13.46
N LEU A 150 -1.13 -4.44 12.43
CA LEU A 150 0.22 -5.00 12.59
C LEU A 150 1.22 -3.94 13.07
N ALA A 151 1.17 -2.72 12.52
CA ALA A 151 2.00 -1.62 12.97
C ALA A 151 1.72 -1.22 14.43
N LEU A 152 0.47 -1.28 14.89
CA LEU A 152 0.08 -1.08 16.28
C LEU A 152 0.68 -2.16 17.18
N VAL A 153 0.56 -3.44 16.80
CA VAL A 153 1.10 -4.57 17.56
C VAL A 153 2.61 -4.47 17.71
N VAL A 154 3.33 -4.23 16.60
CA VAL A 154 4.81 -4.11 16.62
C VAL A 154 5.23 -2.93 17.47
N ARG A 155 4.56 -1.78 17.34
CA ARG A 155 4.89 -0.60 18.13
C ARG A 155 4.55 -0.77 19.62
N GLY A 156 3.40 -1.38 19.91
CA GLY A 156 2.99 -1.70 21.28
C GLY A 156 3.96 -2.65 21.95
N ALA A 157 4.41 -3.70 21.24
CA ALA A 157 5.45 -4.61 21.71
C ALA A 157 6.76 -3.87 21.96
N ALA A 158 7.24 -3.06 21.02
CA ALA A 158 8.46 -2.27 21.20
C ALA A 158 8.39 -1.37 22.43
N LYS A 159 7.24 -0.74 22.66
CA LYS A 159 7.01 0.10 23.83
C LYS A 159 6.95 -0.68 25.14
N TRP A 160 6.37 -1.89 25.12
CA TRP A 160 6.36 -2.80 26.26
C TRP A 160 7.78 -3.22 26.67
N TYR A 161 8.66 -3.46 25.69
CA TYR A 161 10.07 -3.80 25.92
C TYR A 161 10.98 -2.59 26.17
N GLY A 162 10.46 -1.37 26.26
CA GLY A 162 11.26 -0.17 26.50
C GLY A 162 12.17 0.24 25.33
N LEU A 163 11.87 -0.20 24.11
CA LEU A 163 12.63 0.12 22.89
C LEU A 163 12.25 1.48 22.29
N GLU A 164 11.25 2.17 22.84
CA GLU A 164 10.89 3.55 22.46
C GLU A 164 11.60 4.58 23.37
N HIS A 165 11.97 5.73 22.80
CA HIS A 165 12.72 6.81 23.46
C HIS A 165 12.12 7.24 24.81
N ALA A 166 13.01 7.55 25.77
CA ALA A 166 12.67 8.13 27.06
C ALA A 166 11.90 9.46 26.87
N GLY A 167 10.61 9.49 27.22
CA GLY A 167 9.71 10.63 27.01
C GLY A 167 8.41 10.28 26.27
N ALA A 168 8.26 9.06 25.77
CA ALA A 168 7.00 8.60 25.19
C ALA A 168 5.86 8.58 26.24
N ARG A 169 4.64 8.95 25.81
CA ARG A 169 3.41 8.83 26.64
C ARG A 169 3.33 7.45 27.28
N SER A 170 2.79 7.30 28.49
CA SER A 170 2.64 5.97 29.09
C SER A 170 1.81 5.03 28.20
N LEU A 171 2.12 3.72 28.22
CA LEU A 171 1.41 2.71 27.44
C LEU A 171 -0.11 2.74 27.73
N ALA A 172 -0.48 2.84 29.01
CA ALA A 172 -1.88 2.87 29.46
C ALA A 172 -2.70 4.03 28.85
N ARG A 173 -2.09 5.21 28.67
CA ARG A 173 -2.76 6.36 28.03
C ARG A 173 -2.74 6.28 26.52
N TRP A 174 -1.68 5.71 25.94
CA TRP A 174 -1.50 5.63 24.49
C TRP A 174 -2.36 4.53 23.85
N LEU A 175 -2.47 3.36 24.48
CA LEU A 175 -3.05 2.17 23.86
C LEU A 175 -4.53 2.32 23.48
N PRO A 176 -5.43 2.86 24.32
CA PRO A 176 -6.84 3.02 23.94
C PRO A 176 -7.02 3.98 22.76
N GLN A 177 -6.30 5.11 22.77
CA GLN A 177 -6.28 6.05 21.66
C GLN A 177 -5.73 5.40 20.39
N ALA A 178 -4.60 4.71 20.50
CA ALA A 178 -3.94 4.07 19.37
C ALA A 178 -4.78 2.93 18.76
N ALA A 179 -5.47 2.13 19.57
CA ALA A 179 -6.35 1.07 19.08
C ALA A 179 -7.41 1.63 18.11
N VAL A 180 -8.09 2.72 18.51
CA VAL A 180 -9.12 3.34 17.68
C VAL A 180 -8.50 4.01 16.46
N THR A 181 -7.46 4.82 16.65
CA THR A 181 -6.91 5.62 15.54
C THR A 181 -6.19 4.77 14.51
N TYR A 182 -5.49 3.71 14.90
CA TYR A 182 -4.87 2.80 13.93
C TYR A 182 -5.91 2.07 13.08
N VAL A 183 -7.00 1.59 13.68
CA VAL A 183 -8.11 0.96 12.94
C VAL A 183 -8.72 1.93 11.95
N LEU A 184 -9.12 3.12 12.40
CA LEU A 184 -9.75 4.12 11.55
C LEU A 184 -8.81 4.62 10.45
N CYS A 185 -7.57 5.00 10.79
CA CYS A 185 -6.60 5.47 9.81
C CYS A 185 -6.28 4.39 8.77
N GLY A 186 -6.14 3.12 9.17
CA GLY A 186 -5.84 2.04 8.24
C GLY A 186 -6.97 1.79 7.24
N LEU A 187 -8.20 1.69 7.76
CA LEU A 187 -9.39 1.49 6.94
C LEU A 187 -9.63 2.67 6.00
N VAL A 188 -9.64 3.90 6.52
CA VAL A 188 -9.87 5.12 5.74
C VAL A 188 -8.78 5.31 4.70
N ALA A 189 -7.51 5.08 5.04
CA ALA A 189 -6.41 5.20 4.08
C ALA A 189 -6.59 4.26 2.89
N GLY A 190 -6.94 2.99 3.14
CA GLY A 190 -7.20 2.01 2.08
C GLY A 190 -8.39 2.37 1.20
N LEU A 191 -9.49 2.83 1.80
CA LEU A 191 -10.69 3.25 1.07
C LEU A 191 -10.46 4.51 0.23
N VAL A 192 -9.85 5.55 0.82
CA VAL A 192 -9.57 6.80 0.11
C VAL A 192 -8.57 6.56 -1.01
N CYS A 193 -7.47 5.84 -0.76
CA CYS A 193 -6.48 5.57 -1.81
C CYS A 193 -7.07 4.70 -2.94
N SER A 194 -7.92 3.72 -2.61
CA SER A 194 -8.59 2.94 -3.66
C SER A 194 -9.56 3.81 -4.48
N ALA A 195 -10.27 4.74 -3.86
CA ALA A 195 -11.14 5.67 -4.57
C ALA A 195 -10.40 6.67 -5.45
N LEU A 196 -9.19 7.08 -5.05
CA LEU A 196 -8.34 7.97 -5.85
C LEU A 196 -7.83 7.29 -7.12
N TRP A 197 -7.43 6.02 -7.04
CA TRP A 197 -6.73 5.34 -8.15
C TRP A 197 -7.61 4.39 -8.97
N PHE A 198 -8.70 3.89 -8.39
CA PHE A 198 -9.62 2.96 -9.02
C PHE A 198 -11.02 3.58 -9.16
N GLY A 199 -11.74 3.16 -10.20
CA GLY A 199 -13.09 3.59 -10.52
C GLY A 199 -14.05 2.40 -10.58
N THR A 200 -15.33 2.67 -10.34
CA THR A 200 -16.41 1.69 -10.57
C THR A 200 -16.85 1.75 -12.03
N ARG A 201 -15.98 1.35 -12.97
CA ARG A 201 -16.47 1.14 -14.34
C ARG A 201 -17.42 -0.07 -14.30
N ARG A 202 -18.72 0.18 -14.52
CA ARG A 202 -19.66 -0.89 -14.86
C ARG A 202 -19.17 -1.46 -16.18
N ALA A 203 -19.04 -2.77 -16.27
CA ALA A 203 -18.92 -3.41 -17.57
C ALA A 203 -20.11 -2.89 -18.38
N GLU A 204 -19.84 -2.14 -19.45
CA GLU A 204 -20.87 -1.83 -20.43
C GLU A 204 -21.46 -3.17 -20.81
N THR A 205 -22.75 -3.34 -20.49
CA THR A 205 -23.51 -4.47 -21.02
C THR A 205 -23.34 -4.34 -22.53
N PRO A 206 -22.75 -5.33 -23.22
CA PRO A 206 -22.60 -5.25 -24.67
C PRO A 206 -23.98 -4.92 -25.25
N PRO A 207 -24.08 -4.01 -26.23
CA PRO A 207 -25.35 -3.73 -26.87
C PRO A 207 -25.95 -5.08 -27.23
N ALA A 208 -27.18 -5.33 -26.76
CA ALA A 208 -27.88 -6.57 -27.06
C ALA A 208 -27.78 -6.72 -28.57
N ALA A 209 -27.00 -7.72 -29.01
CA ALA A 209 -26.80 -7.98 -30.42
C ALA A 209 -28.19 -8.04 -31.02
N GLU A 210 -28.43 -7.15 -31.98
CA GLU A 210 -29.69 -7.01 -32.71
C GLU A 210 -30.11 -8.42 -33.10
N ALA A 211 -31.11 -8.92 -32.39
CA ALA A 211 -31.85 -10.10 -32.76
C ALA A 211 -32.79 -9.63 -33.85
N GLU A 212 -32.28 -9.49 -35.09
CA GLU A 212 -33.03 -9.54 -36.34
C GLU A 212 -32.11 -9.58 -37.56
#